data_AF-A0A7W1KAZ8-F1
#
_entry.id   AF-A0A7W1KAZ8-F1
#
_cell.length_a   1.000
_cell.length_b   1.000
_cell.length_c   1.000
_cell.angle_alpha   90.00
_cell.angle_beta   90.00
_cell.angle_gamma   90.00
#
_symmetry.space_group_name_H-M   'P 1'
#
loop_
_entity.id
_entity.type
_entity.pdbx_description
1 polymer ?
#
loop_
_entity_poly.entity_id
_entity_poly.type
_entity_poly.pdbx_seq_one_letter_code
_entity_poly.pdbx_strand_id
1 'polypeptide(L)'
;MALRELTVENLAVVESVRLTLGEGFTVLTGETGAGKSLVVDAVALALGARASTDQVRAGTDAARVEAVFDAPSLPDDDPMREVAEAGEGSIIVR
;
A
#
# COMPACT_ATOMS: atom_id res chain seq x y z
N MET A 1 -8.31 -10.48 -3.38
CA MET A 1 -7.27 -9.45 -3.38
C MET A 1 -7.38 -8.68 -2.06
N ALA A 2 -6.56 -9.05 -1.07
CA ALA A 2 -6.46 -8.33 0.21
C ALA A 2 -5.08 -7.67 0.31
N LEU A 3 -4.98 -6.55 1.04
CA LEU A 3 -3.72 -5.85 1.28
C LEU A 3 -2.90 -6.62 2.32
N ARG A 4 -1.68 -7.00 1.98
CA ARG A 4 -0.72 -7.74 2.84
C ARG A 4 0.33 -6.83 3.44
N GLU A 5 0.82 -5.87 2.67
CA GLU A 5 1.84 -4.93 3.12
C GLU A 5 1.60 -3.53 2.55
N LEU A 6 1.90 -2.52 3.36
CA LEU A 6 1.98 -1.14 2.95
C LEU A 6 3.32 -0.55 3.40
N THR A 7 4.12 -0.10 2.43
CA THR A 7 5.35 0.65 2.67
C THR A 7 5.13 2.10 2.24
N VAL A 8 5.51 3.04 3.09
CA VAL A 8 5.40 4.48 2.83
C VAL A 8 6.73 5.14 3.15
N GLU A 9 7.21 5.98 2.25
CA GLU A 9 8.43 6.79 2.42
C GLU A 9 8.11 8.26 2.13
N ASN A 10 8.56 9.15 3.01
CA ASN A 10 8.47 10.60 2.89
C ASN A 10 7.06 11.15 2.60
N LEU A 11 6.03 10.57 3.23
CA LEU A 11 4.64 11.03 3.10
C LEU A 11 4.22 11.83 4.34
N ALA A 12 3.75 13.06 4.15
CA ALA A 12 3.37 14.01 5.18
C ALA A 12 4.44 14.14 6.28
N VAL A 13 4.18 13.64 7.49
CA VAL A 13 5.14 13.70 8.62
C VAL A 13 6.02 12.46 8.73
N VAL A 14 5.71 11.39 7.99
CA VAL A 14 6.38 10.09 8.10
C VAL A 14 7.56 10.03 7.15
N GLU A 15 8.74 9.73 7.69
CA GLU A 15 9.95 9.46 6.92
C GLU A 15 9.90 8.05 6.30
N SER A 16 9.61 7.03 7.10
CA SER A 16 9.45 5.67 6.62
C SER A 16 8.54 4.87 7.55
N VAL A 17 7.63 4.09 6.99
CA VAL A 17 6.88 3.07 7.72
C VAL A 17 6.63 1.87 6.82
N ARG A 18 6.70 0.68 7.40
CA ARG A 18 6.29 -0.58 6.79
C ARG A 18 5.27 -1.25 7.70
N LEU A 19 4.11 -1.58 7.16
CA LEU A 19 3.00 -2.21 7.86
C LEU A 19 2.69 -3.54 7.20
N THR A 20 2.77 -4.63 7.96
CA THR A 20 2.25 -5.93 7.54
C THR A 20 0.84 -6.08 8.09
N LEU A 21 -0.12 -6.35 7.21
CA LEU A 21 -1.52 -6.54 7.56
C LEU A 21 -1.86 -8.03 7.60
N GLY A 22 -2.55 -8.43 8.66
CA GLY A 22 -3.06 -9.78 8.80
C GLY A 22 -4.37 -9.99 8.03
N GLU A 23 -4.75 -11.25 7.89
CA GLU A 23 -6.03 -11.62 7.29
C GLU A 23 -7.23 -11.19 8.16
N GLY A 24 -8.38 -11.02 7.51
CA GLY A 24 -9.61 -10.65 8.19
C GLY A 24 -9.69 -9.15 8.50
N PHE A 25 -9.75 -8.82 9.80
CA PHE A 25 -10.04 -7.46 10.25
C PHE A 25 -8.86 -6.83 10.98
N THR A 26 -8.25 -5.82 10.37
CA THR A 26 -7.17 -5.04 10.98
C THR A 26 -7.73 -3.77 11.63
N VAL A 27 -7.41 -3.55 12.91
CA VAL A 27 -7.80 -2.35 13.66
C VAL A 27 -6.59 -1.44 13.84
N LEU A 28 -6.68 -0.22 13.31
CA LEU A 28 -5.69 0.84 13.52
C LEU A 28 -6.17 1.74 14.67
N THR A 29 -5.37 1.84 15.73
CA THR A 29 -5.64 2.70 16.89
C THR A 29 -4.59 3.81 17.01
N GLY A 30 -4.81 4.77 17.90
CA GLY A 30 -3.85 5.83 18.17
C GLY A 30 -4.49 7.08 18.77
N GLU A 31 -3.67 7.96 19.34
CA GLU A 31 -4.11 9.15 20.07
C GLU A 31 -4.59 10.27 19.14
N THR A 32 -3.73 10.73 18.23
CA THR A 32 -3.94 11.99 17.49
C THR A 32 -4.47 11.81 16.06
N GLY A 33 -4.85 10.59 15.67
CA GLY A 33 -5.45 10.30 14.36
C GLY A 33 -4.49 10.42 13.16
N ALA A 34 -3.44 11.24 13.24
CA ALA A 34 -2.50 11.51 12.15
C ALA A 34 -1.91 10.24 11.53
N GLY A 35 -1.44 9.29 12.36
CA GLY A 35 -0.92 8.01 11.86
C GLY A 35 -2.00 7.14 11.20
N LYS A 36 -3.25 7.23 11.65
CA LYS A 36 -4.37 6.48 11.06
C LYS A 36 -4.77 7.06 9.70
N SER A 37 -4.94 8.38 9.63
CA SER A 37 -5.26 9.08 8.37
C SER A 37 -4.17 8.87 7.33
N LEU A 38 -2.89 8.92 7.73
CA LEU A 38 -1.77 8.66 6.82
C LEU A 38 -1.84 7.26 6.17
N VAL A 39 -2.20 6.23 6.93
CA VAL A 39 -2.36 4.88 6.39
C VAL A 39 -3.52 4.84 5.38
N VAL A 40 -4.63 5.49 5.69
CA VAL A 40 -5.79 5.57 4.77
C VAL A 40 -5.40 6.31 3.48
N ASP A 41 -4.71 7.43 3.59
CA ASP A 41 -4.26 8.23 2.44
C ASP A 41 -3.27 7.44 1.57
N ALA A 42 -2.32 6.74 2.20
CA ALA A 42 -1.37 5.89 1.49
C ALA A 42 -2.09 4.74 0.74
N VAL A 43 -3.04 4.05 1.37
CA VAL A 43 -3.84 3.03 0.66
C VAL A 43 -4.60 3.65 -0.52
N ALA A 44 -5.19 4.83 -0.36
CA ALA A 44 -5.89 5.51 -1.44
C ALA A 44 -4.94 5.85 -2.60
N LEU A 45 -3.74 6.38 -2.31
CA LEU A 45 -2.71 6.67 -3.32
C LEU A 45 -2.27 5.41 -4.06
N ALA A 46 -2.01 4.31 -3.36
CA ALA A 46 -1.66 3.04 -3.97
C ALA A 46 -2.79 2.48 -4.87
N LEU A 47 -4.05 2.83 -4.61
CA LEU A 47 -5.19 2.46 -5.44
C LEU A 47 -5.47 3.46 -6.58
N GLY A 48 -4.57 4.42 -6.81
CA GLY A 48 -4.66 5.38 -7.92
C GLY A 48 -5.40 6.68 -7.59
N ALA A 49 -5.58 7.02 -6.30
CA ALA A 49 -6.05 8.34 -5.93
C ALA A 49 -5.08 9.42 -6.44
N ARG A 50 -5.62 10.63 -6.67
CA ARG A 50 -4.81 11.76 -7.15
C ARG A 50 -3.75 12.14 -6.11
N ALA A 51 -2.50 12.01 -6.49
CA ALA A 51 -1.38 12.50 -5.70
C ALA A 51 -1.28 14.04 -5.75
N SER A 52 -0.81 14.63 -4.65
CA SER A 52 -0.55 16.06 -4.54
C SER A 52 0.82 16.31 -3.86
N THR A 53 1.47 17.41 -4.25
CA THR A 53 2.84 17.73 -3.81
C THR A 53 2.91 18.16 -2.34
N ASP A 54 1.81 18.63 -1.76
CA ASP A 54 1.67 18.92 -0.33
C ASP A 54 1.71 17.66 0.55
N GLN A 55 1.51 16.48 -0.04
CA GLN A 55 1.66 15.20 0.65
C GLN A 55 3.13 14.77 0.76
N VAL A 56 4.06 15.39 0.00
CA VAL A 56 5.50 15.10 0.13
C VAL A 56 6.02 15.71 1.43
N ARG A 57 6.75 14.91 2.20
CA ARG A 57 7.33 15.35 3.47
C ARG A 57 8.24 16.56 3.27
N ALA A 58 8.11 17.54 4.15
CA ALA A 58 8.93 18.75 4.11
C ALA A 58 10.42 18.41 4.12
N GLY A 59 11.17 19.05 3.22
CA GLY A 59 12.62 18.84 3.05
C GLY A 59 12.99 17.60 2.23
N THR A 60 12.03 16.98 1.53
CA THR A 60 12.27 15.85 0.62
C THR A 60 11.70 16.13 -0.77
N ASP A 61 12.27 15.51 -1.79
CA ASP A 61 11.91 15.79 -3.20
C ASP A 61 10.77 14.91 -3.72
N ALA A 62 10.51 13.78 -3.06
CA ALA A 62 9.49 12.80 -3.47
C ALA A 62 8.98 11.98 -2.29
N ALA A 63 7.73 11.53 -2.41
CA ALA A 63 7.13 10.50 -1.56
C ALA A 63 6.93 9.22 -2.38
N ARG A 64 6.97 8.07 -1.70
CA ARG A 64 6.69 6.77 -2.31
C ARG A 64 5.69 6.02 -1.45
N VAL A 65 4.74 5.36 -2.10
CA VAL A 65 3.82 4.42 -1.46
C VAL A 65 3.89 3.13 -2.25
N GLU A 66 4.06 2.01 -1.56
CA GLU A 66 4.03 0.68 -2.15
C GLU A 66 3.05 -0.20 -1.39
N ALA A 67 2.15 -0.86 -2.11
CA ALA A 67 1.16 -1.76 -1.55
C ALA A 67 1.29 -3.14 -2.20
N VAL A 68 1.37 -4.16 -1.35
CA VAL A 68 1.39 -5.57 -1.76
C VAL A 68 0.02 -6.16 -1.48
N PHE A 69 -0.61 -6.71 -2.50
CA PHE A 69 -1.90 -7.38 -2.43
C PHE A 69 -1.78 -8.86 -2.78
N ASP A 70 -2.70 -9.69 -2.29
CA ASP A 70 -2.89 -11.03 -2.84
C ASP A 70 -3.29 -10.95 -4.32
N ALA A 71 -2.70 -11.79 -5.15
CA ALA A 71 -3.12 -11.98 -6.53
C ALA A 71 -4.60 -12.41 -6.57
N PRO A 72 -5.36 -11.98 -7.59
CA PRO A 72 -6.70 -12.49 -7.81
C PRO A 72 -6.63 -13.99 -8.13
N SER A 73 -7.72 -14.71 -7.82
CA SER A 73 -7.90 -16.05 -8.36
C SER A 73 -8.14 -15.91 -9.86
N LEU A 74 -7.20 -16.41 -10.66
CA LEU A 74 -7.27 -16.37 -12.11
C LEU A 74 -7.84 -17.69 -12.66
N PRO A 75 -8.66 -17.66 -13.74
CA PRO A 75 -9.06 -18.86 -14.46
C PRO A 75 -7.87 -19.75 -14.85
N ASP A 76 -8.12 -21.06 -15.02
CA ASP A 76 -7.07 -22.02 -15.41
C ASP A 76 -6.40 -21.68 -16.75
N ASP A 77 -7.14 -21.05 -17.67
CA ASP A 77 -6.69 -20.64 -19.01
C ASP A 77 -6.19 -19.19 -19.09
N ASP A 78 -6.10 -18.48 -17.97
CA ASP A 78 -5.63 -17.09 -17.96
C ASP A 78 -4.10 -17.03 -18.19
N PRO A 79 -3.62 -16.26 -19.19
CA PRO A 79 -2.20 -16.17 -19.50
C PRO A 79 -1.37 -15.52 -18.37
N MET A 80 -2.00 -14.79 -17.44
CA MET A 80 -1.32 -14.18 -16.30
C MET A 80 -1.16 -15.12 -15.11
N ARG A 81 -1.73 -16.34 -15.16
CA ARG A 81 -1.70 -17.28 -14.04
C ARG A 81 -0.28 -17.73 -13.69
N GLU A 82 0.52 -18.11 -14.69
CA GLU A 82 1.93 -18.49 -14.48
C GLU A 82 2.73 -17.35 -13.84
N VAL A 83 2.45 -16.11 -14.26
CA VAL A 83 3.09 -14.90 -13.71
C VAL A 83 2.66 -14.66 -12.26
N ALA A 84 1.37 -14.85 -11.94
CA ALA A 84 0.86 -14.70 -10.58
C ALA A 84 1.46 -15.75 -9.63
N GLU A 85 1.58 -17.01 -10.06
CA GLU A 85 2.19 -18.09 -9.29
C GLU A 85 3.70 -17.85 -9.08
N ALA A 86 4.42 -17.38 -10.11
CA ALA A 86 5.82 -17.02 -10.01
C ALA A 86 6.08 -15.82 -9.07
N GLY A 87 5.12 -14.89 -8.99
CA GLY A 87 5.13 -13.75 -8.07
C GLY A 87 4.68 -14.06 -6.64
N GLU A 88 4.77 -15.33 -6.22
CA GLU A 88 4.31 -15.84 -4.91
C GLU A 88 2.82 -15.54 -4.63
N GLY A 89 2.01 -15.40 -5.68
CA GLY A 89 0.60 -15.05 -5.55
C GLY A 89 0.39 -13.62 -5.04
N SER A 90 1.27 -12.67 -5.40
CA SER A 90 1.17 -11.27 -4.98
C SER A 90 1.18 -10.28 -6.15
N ILE A 91 0.56 -9.11 -5.95
CA ILE A 91 0.57 -7.97 -6.84
C ILE A 91 1.13 -6.78 -6.08
N ILE A 92 2.09 -6.09 -6.69
CA ILE A 92 2.72 -4.90 -6.12
C ILE A 92 2.26 -3.67 -6.90
N VAL A 93 1.77 -2.66 -6.19
CA VAL A 93 1.42 -1.34 -6.73
C VAL A 93 2.31 -0.28 -6.08
N ARG A 94 2.83 0.66 -6.88
CA ARG A 94 3.82 1.67 -6.50
C ARG A 94 3.49 3.03 -7.09
#